data_AF-A0A9E0T4Y9-F1
#
_entry.id   AF-A0A9E0T4Y9-F1
#
_cell.length_a   1.000
_cell.length_b   1.000
_cell.length_c   1.000
_cell.angle_alpha   90.00
_cell.angle_beta   90.00
_cell.angle_gamma   90.00
#
_symmetry.space_group_name_H-M   'P 1'
#
loop_
_entity.id
_entity.type
_entity.pdbx_description
1 polymer ?
#
loop_
_entity_poly.entity_id
_entity_poly.type
_entity_poly.pdbx_seq_one_letter_code
_entity_poly.pdbx_strand_id
1 'polypeptide(L)'
;MTGRGITLCADDYALHPLVDEAVLRLAQTGRLSATSCMSTAPRWRAAAPQLLPLRGRLQLGLHFNLTEGHGGAHAAHSLGQVLAAAYLRRLSAAQLRDAWRAQLDAFEDAIGSAPDFIDGHQHVHQLPGVREALLAELQRRYAGGPMPWVRSTVPAGRLWRDRKAAIIALLGGWQATRLLARAGVAMNQGFGGVYGFDAPTPQQYGAHMQAWLAQVQAGSLLMCHPAAAEVPGDAIGTQRPVEFAYLMSEDFAQDLRLQGCRLLPKE
;
A
#
# COMPACT_ATOMS: atom_id res chain seq x y z
N MET A 1 23.98 -15.46 -9.11
CA MET A 1 23.60 -14.03 -8.94
C MET A 1 22.35 -14.00 -8.08
N THR A 2 22.38 -13.31 -6.94
CA THR A 2 21.21 -13.18 -6.06
C THR A 2 20.19 -12.26 -6.73
N GLY A 3 19.01 -12.77 -7.07
CA GLY A 3 17.94 -11.96 -7.68
C GLY A 3 17.58 -10.72 -6.86
N ARG A 4 17.10 -9.66 -7.53
CA ARG A 4 16.64 -8.41 -6.92
C ARG A 4 15.43 -8.70 -6.04
N GLY A 5 15.59 -8.54 -4.72
CA GLY A 5 14.48 -8.67 -3.79
C GLY A 5 13.56 -7.46 -3.87
N ILE A 6 12.28 -7.68 -4.13
CA ILE A 6 11.26 -6.62 -4.18
C ILE A 6 10.09 -6.97 -3.27
N THR A 7 9.34 -5.95 -2.85
CA THR A 7 8.06 -6.14 -2.16
C THR A 7 6.92 -5.97 -3.17
N LEU A 8 6.09 -7.00 -3.35
CA LEU A 8 4.77 -6.84 -3.96
C LEU A 8 3.73 -6.73 -2.85
N CYS A 9 3.04 -5.60 -2.81
CA CYS A 9 2.05 -5.25 -1.79
C CYS A 9 0.65 -5.16 -2.40
N ALA A 10 -0.28 -5.95 -1.87
CA ALA A 10 -1.70 -5.77 -2.14
C ALA A 10 -2.29 -4.75 -1.17
N ASP A 11 -2.78 -3.64 -1.71
CA ASP A 11 -3.40 -2.56 -0.94
C ASP A 11 -4.89 -2.86 -0.70
N ASP A 12 -5.52 -2.13 0.23
CA ASP A 12 -6.96 -2.19 0.57
C ASP A 12 -7.47 -3.46 1.29
N TYR A 13 -6.64 -4.23 2.01
CA TYR A 13 -7.15 -5.36 2.79
C TYR A 13 -8.20 -4.91 3.82
N ALA A 14 -9.26 -5.71 3.98
CA ALA A 14 -10.48 -5.40 4.73
C ALA A 14 -11.44 -4.39 4.07
N LEU A 15 -11.15 -3.85 2.88
CA LEU A 15 -12.10 -3.02 2.13
C LEU A 15 -13.37 -3.81 1.78
N HIS A 16 -13.21 -5.01 1.22
CA HIS A 16 -14.32 -5.83 0.72
C HIS A 16 -13.98 -7.34 0.79
N PRO A 17 -14.94 -8.26 1.02
CA PRO A 17 -14.64 -9.70 1.17
C PRO A 17 -13.86 -10.30 -0.01
N LEU A 18 -14.15 -9.83 -1.23
CA LEU A 18 -13.45 -10.26 -2.43
C LEU A 18 -11.97 -9.82 -2.46
N VAL A 19 -11.64 -8.68 -1.83
CA VAL A 19 -10.25 -8.23 -1.68
C VAL A 19 -9.55 -9.13 -0.67
N ASP A 20 -10.16 -9.40 0.48
CA ASP A 20 -9.58 -10.29 1.49
C ASP A 20 -9.27 -11.68 0.90
N GLU A 21 -10.24 -12.25 0.17
CA GLU A 21 -10.08 -13.57 -0.45
C GLU A 21 -8.88 -13.61 -1.39
N ALA A 22 -8.75 -12.60 -2.25
CA ALA A 22 -7.64 -12.51 -3.19
C ALA A 22 -6.29 -12.38 -2.48
N VAL A 23 -6.19 -11.49 -1.48
CA VAL A 23 -4.96 -11.30 -0.70
C VAL A 23 -4.55 -12.58 -0.01
N LEU A 24 -5.49 -13.27 0.66
CA LEU A 24 -5.22 -14.52 1.36
C LEU A 24 -4.72 -15.60 0.38
N ARG A 25 -5.41 -15.78 -0.76
CA ARG A 25 -5.02 -16.78 -1.78
C ARG A 25 -3.65 -16.49 -2.38
N LEU A 26 -3.38 -15.24 -2.74
CA LEU A 26 -2.09 -14.83 -3.28
C LEU A 26 -0.96 -14.98 -2.25
N ALA A 27 -1.20 -14.63 -0.99
CA ALA A 27 -0.22 -14.79 0.09
C ALA A 27 0.07 -16.27 0.40
N GLN A 28 -0.97 -17.11 0.46
CA GLN A 28 -0.83 -18.56 0.67
C GLN A 28 0.00 -19.24 -0.42
N THR A 29 -0.14 -18.77 -1.66
CA THR A 29 0.58 -19.29 -2.83
C THR A 29 1.92 -18.59 -3.09
N GLY A 30 2.38 -17.72 -2.18
CA GLY A 30 3.67 -17.04 -2.31
C GLY A 30 3.73 -16.01 -3.44
N ARG A 31 2.57 -15.51 -3.90
CA ARG A 31 2.44 -14.49 -4.94
C ARG A 31 2.44 -13.06 -4.39
N LEU A 32 2.40 -12.90 -3.07
CA LEU A 32 2.56 -11.61 -2.36
C LEU A 32 3.61 -11.72 -1.26
N SER A 33 4.23 -10.59 -0.95
CA SER A 33 5.14 -10.42 0.20
C SER A 33 4.62 -9.42 1.24
N ALA A 34 3.62 -8.62 0.88
CA ALA A 34 3.03 -7.64 1.77
C ALA A 34 1.53 -7.42 1.48
N THR A 35 0.80 -6.95 2.48
CA THR A 35 -0.51 -6.33 2.29
C THR A 35 -0.71 -5.19 3.29
N SER A 36 -1.37 -4.11 2.86
CA SER A 36 -1.72 -3.00 3.73
C SER A 36 -3.22 -3.03 4.04
N CYS A 37 -3.55 -2.79 5.32
CA CYS A 37 -4.85 -3.07 5.90
C CYS A 37 -5.58 -1.77 6.28
N MET A 38 -6.86 -1.67 5.90
CA MET A 38 -7.76 -0.60 6.32
C MET A 38 -8.32 -0.92 7.71
N SER A 39 -7.54 -0.61 8.75
CA SER A 39 -7.82 -1.05 10.14
C SER A 39 -9.09 -0.48 10.76
N THR A 40 -9.67 0.57 10.19
CA THR A 40 -10.96 1.12 10.63
C THR A 40 -12.14 0.65 9.76
N ALA A 41 -11.90 -0.22 8.78
CA ALA A 41 -12.99 -0.81 8.00
C ALA A 41 -13.95 -1.57 8.94
N PRO A 42 -15.28 -1.52 8.72
CA PRO A 42 -16.27 -2.19 9.58
C PRO A 42 -15.99 -3.68 9.81
N ARG A 43 -15.39 -4.32 8.81
CA ARG A 43 -15.06 -5.74 8.82
C ARG A 43 -13.66 -6.08 9.30
N TRP A 44 -12.84 -5.09 9.68
CA TRP A 44 -11.45 -5.31 10.11
C TRP A 44 -11.34 -6.35 11.23
N ARG A 45 -12.22 -6.29 12.25
CA ARG A 45 -12.22 -7.27 13.35
C ARG A 45 -12.43 -8.71 12.91
N ALA A 46 -13.14 -8.94 11.81
CA ALA A 46 -13.35 -10.28 11.24
C ALA A 46 -12.27 -10.67 10.22
N ALA A 47 -11.67 -9.69 9.54
CA ALA A 47 -10.64 -9.92 8.52
C ALA A 47 -9.25 -10.15 9.14
N ALA A 48 -8.86 -9.32 10.11
CA ALA A 48 -7.52 -9.34 10.72
C ALA A 48 -7.05 -10.73 11.23
N PRO A 49 -7.89 -11.54 11.93
CA PRO A 49 -7.46 -12.85 12.40
C PRO A 49 -7.01 -13.81 11.28
N GLN A 50 -7.52 -13.63 10.06
CA GLN A 50 -7.17 -14.47 8.92
C GLN A 50 -5.74 -14.22 8.42
N LEU A 51 -5.15 -13.07 8.76
CA LEU A 51 -3.76 -12.74 8.42
C LEU A 51 -2.75 -13.31 9.41
N LEU A 52 -3.16 -13.67 10.64
CA LEU A 52 -2.25 -14.13 11.69
C LEU A 52 -1.45 -15.38 11.28
N PRO A 53 -2.05 -16.42 10.64
CA PRO A 53 -1.30 -17.58 10.15
C PRO A 53 -0.25 -17.24 9.07
N LEU A 54 -0.41 -16.09 8.40
CA LEU A 54 0.48 -15.62 7.33
C LEU A 54 1.55 -14.66 7.83
N ARG A 55 1.48 -14.21 9.10
CA ARG A 55 2.34 -13.16 9.67
C ARG A 55 3.84 -13.47 9.60
N GLY A 56 4.23 -14.74 9.52
CA GLY A 56 5.64 -15.15 9.36
C GLY A 56 6.17 -15.12 7.92
N ARG A 57 5.32 -14.88 6.92
CA ARG A 57 5.69 -14.84 5.50
C ARG A 57 5.18 -13.62 4.74
N LEU A 58 4.22 -12.90 5.32
CA LEU A 58 3.57 -11.73 4.75
C LEU A 58 3.77 -10.54 5.69
N GLN A 59 4.31 -9.44 5.16
CA GLN A 59 4.35 -8.17 5.89
C GLN A 59 2.94 -7.57 5.96
N LEU A 60 2.53 -7.17 7.14
CA LEU A 60 1.22 -6.59 7.41
C LEU A 60 1.39 -5.11 7.75
N GLY A 61 0.91 -4.23 6.87
CA GLY A 61 1.01 -2.79 7.04
C GLY A 61 -0.31 -2.11 7.38
N LEU A 62 -0.24 -0.91 7.94
CA LEU A 62 -1.39 -0.02 8.03
C LEU A 62 -1.59 0.72 6.70
N HIS A 63 -2.81 0.63 6.15
CA HIS A 63 -3.26 1.43 5.01
C HIS A 63 -4.04 2.65 5.48
N PHE A 64 -3.32 3.74 5.75
CA PHE A 64 -3.93 4.93 6.34
C PHE A 64 -4.97 5.58 5.42
N ASN A 65 -6.16 5.80 5.94
CA ASN A 65 -7.30 6.28 5.17
C ASN A 65 -7.82 7.65 5.65
N LEU A 66 -8.17 8.52 4.70
CA LEU A 66 -8.92 9.76 4.93
C LEU A 66 -10.07 9.96 3.92
N THR A 67 -10.23 9.05 2.95
CA THR A 67 -11.07 9.26 1.76
C THR A 67 -12.11 8.17 1.53
N GLU A 68 -11.89 6.95 2.03
CA GLU A 68 -12.87 5.86 1.96
C GLU A 68 -13.85 5.94 3.14
N GLY A 69 -15.15 5.91 2.85
CA GLY A 69 -16.22 5.98 3.84
C GLY A 69 -16.68 4.61 4.36
N HIS A 70 -16.19 3.53 3.77
CA HIS A 70 -16.59 2.15 4.02
C HIS A 70 -18.12 1.96 3.97
N GLY A 71 -18.74 2.42 2.87
CA GLY A 71 -20.19 2.34 2.70
C GLY A 71 -21.00 3.22 3.67
N GLY A 72 -20.39 4.30 4.17
CA GLY A 72 -21.03 5.27 5.07
C GLY A 72 -20.79 5.02 6.56
N ALA A 73 -19.97 4.03 6.91
CA ALA A 73 -19.54 3.80 8.29
C ALA A 73 -18.62 4.91 8.84
N HIS A 74 -17.96 5.65 7.95
CA HIS A 74 -17.11 6.80 8.28
C HIS A 74 -17.46 7.99 7.41
N ALA A 75 -17.16 9.19 7.92
CA ALA A 75 -17.22 10.41 7.11
C ALA A 75 -16.17 10.33 6.01
N ALA A 76 -16.61 10.14 4.77
CA ALA A 76 -15.74 10.12 3.60
C ALA A 76 -15.64 11.53 3.00
N HIS A 77 -14.42 11.94 2.68
CA HIS A 77 -14.17 13.10 1.83
C HIS A 77 -13.61 12.63 0.50
N SER A 78 -13.98 13.30 -0.59
CA SER A 78 -13.35 12.98 -1.87
C SER A 78 -11.85 13.28 -1.81
N LEU A 79 -11.05 12.58 -2.61
CA LEU A 79 -9.62 12.83 -2.70
C LEU A 79 -9.31 14.32 -2.98
N GLY A 80 -10.09 14.95 -3.87
CA GLY A 80 -9.94 16.37 -4.18
C GLY A 80 -10.18 17.28 -2.97
N GLN A 81 -11.15 16.96 -2.10
CA GLN A 81 -11.42 17.70 -0.87
C GLN A 81 -10.27 17.54 0.14
N VAL A 82 -9.76 16.31 0.32
CA VAL A 82 -8.63 16.05 1.23
C VAL A 82 -7.37 16.75 0.75
N LEU A 83 -7.08 16.68 -0.56
CA LEU A 83 -5.95 17.39 -1.18
C LEU A 83 -6.07 18.90 -0.94
N ALA A 84 -7.21 19.49 -1.26
CA ALA A 84 -7.44 20.92 -1.07
C ALA A 84 -7.27 21.32 0.41
N ALA A 85 -7.85 20.55 1.34
CA ALA A 85 -7.72 20.82 2.77
C ALA A 85 -6.27 20.70 3.26
N ALA A 86 -5.52 19.70 2.82
CA ALA A 86 -4.12 19.51 3.20
C ALA A 86 -3.23 20.66 2.71
N TYR A 87 -3.37 21.05 1.44
CA TYR A 87 -2.56 22.12 0.84
C TYR A 87 -2.95 23.52 1.32
N LEU A 88 -4.23 23.74 1.63
CA LEU A 88 -4.70 24.98 2.27
C LEU A 88 -4.49 24.99 3.80
N ARG A 89 -3.84 23.96 4.37
CA ARG A 89 -3.56 23.81 5.81
C ARG A 89 -4.82 23.89 6.68
N ARG A 90 -5.94 23.39 6.16
CA ARG A 90 -7.25 23.33 6.84
C ARG A 90 -7.47 22.05 7.66
N LEU A 91 -6.59 21.06 7.51
CA LEU A 91 -6.57 19.88 8.37
C LEU A 91 -5.84 20.24 9.68
N SER A 92 -6.54 20.21 10.81
CA SER A 92 -5.90 20.55 12.09
C SER A 92 -4.89 19.47 12.50
N ALA A 93 -3.80 19.89 13.14
CA ALA A 93 -2.80 18.95 13.65
C ALA A 93 -3.39 17.98 14.69
N ALA A 94 -4.39 18.40 15.47
CA ALA A 94 -5.08 17.54 16.42
C ALA A 94 -5.84 16.42 15.71
N GLN A 95 -6.70 16.76 14.73
CA GLN A 95 -7.46 15.78 13.96
C GLN A 95 -6.55 14.76 13.26
N LEU A 96 -5.41 15.20 12.70
CA LEU A 96 -4.47 14.30 12.04
C LEU A 96 -3.78 13.34 13.01
N ARG A 97 -3.42 13.81 14.21
CA ARG A 97 -2.88 12.94 15.27
C ARG A 97 -3.92 11.92 15.73
N ASP A 98 -5.16 12.36 15.93
CA ASP A 98 -6.25 11.48 16.38
C ASP A 98 -6.57 10.43 15.32
N ALA A 99 -6.56 10.81 14.04
CA ALA A 99 -6.75 9.87 12.92
C ALA A 99 -5.64 8.81 12.85
N TRP A 100 -4.36 9.22 12.97
CA TRP A 100 -3.23 8.27 13.00
C TRP A 100 -3.32 7.34 14.19
N ARG A 101 -3.59 7.88 15.38
CA ARG A 101 -3.75 7.10 16.60
C ARG A 101 -4.87 6.09 16.49
N ALA A 102 -6.07 6.52 16.08
CA ALA A 102 -7.23 5.65 15.99
C ALA A 102 -7.01 4.47 15.03
N GLN A 103 -6.37 4.72 13.88
CA GLN A 103 -6.10 3.68 12.89
C GLN A 103 -4.96 2.74 13.32
N LEU A 104 -3.93 3.25 13.98
CA LEU A 104 -2.87 2.40 14.53
C LEU A 104 -3.35 1.58 15.73
N ASP A 105 -4.16 2.17 16.62
CA ASP A 105 -4.80 1.47 17.75
C ASP A 105 -5.68 0.34 17.23
N ALA A 106 -6.57 0.61 16.26
CA ALA A 106 -7.40 -0.42 15.68
C ALA A 106 -6.60 -1.54 14.99
N PHE A 107 -5.47 -1.20 14.37
CA PHE A 107 -4.58 -2.21 13.78
C PHE A 107 -3.97 -3.10 14.87
N GLU A 108 -3.32 -2.50 15.86
CA GLU A 108 -2.62 -3.20 16.93
C GLU A 108 -3.58 -4.02 17.80
N ASP A 109 -4.78 -3.51 18.08
CA ASP A 109 -5.79 -4.23 18.87
C ASP A 109 -6.19 -5.55 18.21
N ALA A 110 -6.33 -5.58 16.88
CA ALA A 110 -6.76 -6.77 16.15
C ALA A 110 -5.60 -7.72 15.81
N ILE A 111 -4.39 -7.19 15.64
CA ILE A 111 -3.22 -7.93 15.16
C ILE A 111 -2.28 -8.32 16.31
N GLY A 112 -2.35 -7.64 17.45
CA GLY A 112 -1.55 -7.88 18.64
C GLY A 112 -0.11 -7.39 18.56
N SER A 113 0.24 -6.57 17.56
CA SER A 113 1.59 -6.00 17.41
C SER A 113 1.58 -4.83 16.41
N ALA A 114 2.67 -4.05 16.42
CA ALA A 114 2.90 -2.97 15.48
C ALA A 114 2.78 -3.44 14.02
N PRO A 115 2.38 -2.55 13.08
CA PRO A 115 2.46 -2.86 11.67
C PRO A 115 3.93 -3.01 11.25
N ASP A 116 4.19 -3.88 10.27
CA ASP A 116 5.52 -4.00 9.68
C ASP A 116 5.85 -2.73 8.86
N PHE A 117 4.83 -2.10 8.28
CA PHE A 117 4.97 -0.88 7.48
C PHE A 117 3.73 0.01 7.46
N ILE A 118 3.88 1.24 6.97
CA ILE A 118 2.79 2.19 6.80
C ILE A 118 2.77 2.75 5.38
N ASP A 119 1.59 2.82 4.80
CA ASP A 119 1.28 3.59 3.60
C ASP A 119 -0.08 4.29 3.77
N GLY A 120 -0.69 4.74 2.66
CA GLY A 120 -1.99 5.39 2.72
C GLY A 120 -2.83 5.11 1.49
N HIS A 121 -4.13 4.97 1.70
CA HIS A 121 -5.13 4.89 0.66
C HIS A 121 -5.09 6.16 -0.19
N GLN A 122 -5.00 5.99 -1.51
CA GLN A 122 -4.74 7.09 -2.46
C GLN A 122 -3.50 7.92 -2.11
N HIS A 123 -2.55 7.33 -1.38
CA HIS A 123 -1.30 7.92 -0.93
C HIS A 123 -1.46 9.18 -0.06
N VAL A 124 -2.54 9.31 0.70
CA VAL A 124 -2.79 10.50 1.53
C VAL A 124 -1.77 10.69 2.66
N HIS A 125 -1.04 9.63 3.05
CA HIS A 125 -0.03 9.65 4.11
C HIS A 125 1.12 10.64 3.84
N GLN A 126 1.39 10.96 2.58
CA GLN A 126 2.47 11.86 2.17
C GLN A 126 2.09 13.35 2.17
N LEU A 127 0.81 13.67 2.35
CA LEU A 127 0.28 15.03 2.20
C LEU A 127 0.79 15.97 3.31
N PRO A 128 0.84 17.29 3.04
CA PRO A 128 1.22 18.28 4.05
C PRO A 128 0.33 18.19 5.31
N GLY A 129 0.95 18.28 6.48
CA GLY A 129 0.31 18.06 7.77
C GLY A 129 0.22 16.57 8.13
N VAL A 130 -0.21 15.72 7.19
CA VAL A 130 -0.40 14.28 7.41
C VAL A 130 0.92 13.57 7.68
N ARG A 131 1.95 13.83 6.86
CA ARG A 131 3.29 13.24 7.02
C ARG A 131 4.02 13.70 8.27
N GLU A 132 3.81 14.95 8.70
CA GLU A 132 4.40 15.47 9.93
C GLU A 132 3.73 14.84 11.16
N ALA A 133 2.40 14.67 11.13
CA ALA A 133 1.67 13.94 12.15
C ALA A 133 2.07 12.44 12.19
N LEU A 134 2.27 11.81 11.03
CA LEU A 134 2.79 10.45 10.92
C LEU A 134 4.15 10.33 11.63
N LEU A 135 5.11 11.18 11.27
CA LEU A 135 6.45 11.12 11.86
C LEU A 135 6.40 11.31 13.38
N ALA A 136 5.62 12.27 13.86
CA ALA A 136 5.45 12.51 15.29
C ALA A 136 4.86 11.27 16.00
N GLU A 137 3.86 10.62 15.40
CA GLU A 137 3.26 9.42 15.98
C GLU A 137 4.22 8.22 15.95
N LEU A 138 4.98 8.03 14.86
CA LEU A 138 6.02 7.00 14.77
C LEU A 138 7.06 7.15 15.89
N GLN A 139 7.58 8.36 16.08
CA GLN A 139 8.57 8.65 17.12
C GLN A 139 7.98 8.48 18.52
N ARG A 140 6.74 8.92 18.73
CA ARG A 140 6.08 8.79 20.03
C ARG A 140 5.77 7.33 20.39
N ARG A 141 5.30 6.55 19.42
CA ARG A 141 4.75 5.21 19.64
C ARG A 141 5.80 4.10 19.55
N TYR A 142 6.79 4.23 18.68
CA TYR A 142 7.70 3.13 18.34
C TYR A 142 9.19 3.43 18.55
N ALA A 143 9.61 4.61 19.02
CA ALA A 143 11.04 4.93 19.14
C ALA A 143 11.85 3.95 20.02
N GLY A 144 11.21 3.29 20.99
CA GLY A 144 11.83 2.26 21.83
C GLY A 144 11.57 0.81 21.39
N GLY A 145 10.97 0.58 20.22
CA GLY A 145 10.51 -0.72 19.77
C GLY A 145 10.68 -0.95 18.26
N PRO A 146 9.98 -1.94 17.68
CA PRO A 146 10.04 -2.21 16.25
C PRO A 146 9.37 -1.06 15.48
N MET A 147 10.19 -0.20 14.88
CA MET A 147 9.75 0.93 14.04
C MET A 147 9.21 0.42 12.69
N PRO A 148 7.94 0.68 12.33
CA PRO A 148 7.44 0.39 11.00
C PRO A 148 8.21 1.19 9.94
N TRP A 149 8.53 0.57 8.80
CA TRP A 149 9.02 1.33 7.65
C TRP A 149 7.86 2.04 6.95
N VAL A 150 8.14 3.08 6.16
CA VAL A 150 7.09 3.88 5.49
C VAL A 150 7.25 3.80 3.98
N ARG A 151 6.14 3.63 3.26
CA ARG A 151 6.15 3.65 1.79
C ARG A 151 6.52 5.03 1.26
N SER A 152 7.64 5.10 0.57
CA SER A 152 7.95 6.16 -0.39
C SER A 152 7.24 5.88 -1.72
N THR A 153 6.59 6.90 -2.25
CA THR A 153 5.95 6.89 -3.58
C THR A 153 6.86 7.44 -4.68
N VAL A 154 8.15 7.65 -4.37
CA VAL A 154 9.14 8.12 -5.36
C VAL A 154 9.33 7.02 -6.43
N PRO A 155 9.06 7.32 -7.72
CA PRO A 155 9.05 6.31 -8.77
C PRO A 155 10.42 5.65 -8.97
N ALA A 156 10.44 4.35 -9.24
CA ALA A 156 11.67 3.62 -9.55
C ALA A 156 12.17 3.95 -10.98
N GLY A 157 13.50 4.01 -11.16
CA GLY A 157 14.13 4.07 -12.48
C GLY A 157 13.55 5.15 -13.39
N ARG A 158 13.05 4.76 -14.57
CA ARG A 158 12.40 5.65 -15.55
C ARG A 158 10.89 5.78 -15.39
N LEU A 159 10.28 5.21 -14.33
CA LEU A 159 8.83 5.27 -14.11
C LEU A 159 8.32 6.68 -13.81
N TRP A 160 9.19 7.63 -13.46
CA TRP A 160 8.83 9.04 -13.37
C TRP A 160 8.30 9.64 -14.69
N ARG A 161 8.52 8.97 -15.83
CA ARG A 161 7.96 9.38 -17.13
C ARG A 161 6.46 9.07 -17.26
N ASP A 162 5.92 8.19 -16.41
CA ASP A 162 4.48 7.99 -16.30
C ASP A 162 3.84 9.21 -15.63
N ARG A 163 2.79 9.76 -16.25
CA ARG A 163 2.16 11.00 -15.78
C ARG A 163 1.54 10.85 -14.40
N LYS A 164 0.89 9.71 -14.11
CA LYS A 164 0.26 9.48 -12.81
C LYS A 164 1.31 9.27 -11.73
N ALA A 165 2.34 8.47 -11.99
CA ALA A 165 3.44 8.26 -11.05
C ALA A 165 4.17 9.58 -10.71
N ALA A 166 4.40 10.42 -11.73
CA ALA A 166 4.97 11.75 -11.55
C ALA A 166 4.08 12.66 -10.69
N ILE A 167 2.77 12.68 -10.95
CA ILE A 167 1.80 13.48 -10.18
C ILE A 167 1.81 13.05 -8.71
N ILE A 168 1.75 11.74 -8.42
CA ILE A 168 1.76 11.24 -7.03
C ILE A 168 3.05 11.68 -6.31
N ALA A 169 4.21 11.56 -6.97
CA ALA A 169 5.47 11.97 -6.40
C ALA A 169 5.53 13.48 -6.12
N LEU A 170 4.98 14.30 -7.02
CA LEU A 170 4.89 15.76 -6.90
C LEU A 170 3.88 16.20 -5.81
N LEU A 171 2.81 15.44 -5.59
CA LEU A 171 1.78 15.71 -4.58
C LEU A 171 2.27 15.48 -3.13
N GLY A 172 3.49 14.99 -2.92
CA GLY A 172 4.10 14.95 -1.60
C GLY A 172 5.14 13.85 -1.40
N GLY A 173 5.29 12.93 -2.34
CA GLY A 173 6.21 11.80 -2.23
C GLY A 173 7.65 12.21 -1.97
N TRP A 174 8.16 13.20 -2.71
CA TRP A 174 9.53 13.71 -2.50
C TRP A 174 9.71 14.37 -1.12
N GLN A 175 8.75 15.20 -0.70
CA GLN A 175 8.82 15.92 0.57
C GLN A 175 8.69 14.97 1.76
N ALA A 176 7.77 14.00 1.69
CA ALA A 176 7.61 12.96 2.70
C ALA A 176 8.87 12.09 2.79
N THR A 177 9.41 11.63 1.66
CA THR A 177 10.65 10.85 1.63
C THR A 177 11.81 11.60 2.26
N ARG A 178 11.98 12.89 1.92
CA ARG A 178 13.03 13.74 2.51
C ARG A 178 12.85 13.93 4.02
N LEU A 179 11.62 14.12 4.49
CA LEU A 179 11.30 14.27 5.91
C LEU A 179 11.64 12.99 6.68
N LEU A 180 11.18 11.84 6.19
CA LEU A 180 11.35 10.54 6.82
C LEU A 180 12.82 10.08 6.80
N ALA A 181 13.53 10.29 5.69
CA ALA A 181 14.96 10.00 5.60
C ALA A 181 15.79 10.79 6.62
N ARG A 182 15.47 12.08 6.84
CA ARG A 182 16.13 12.91 7.85
C ARG A 182 15.88 12.43 9.27
N ALA A 183 14.74 11.79 9.50
CA ALA A 183 14.39 11.21 10.79
C ALA A 183 14.89 9.76 10.97
N GLY A 184 15.60 9.21 9.98
CA GLY A 184 16.10 7.83 10.03
C GLY A 184 15.02 6.76 9.88
N VAL A 185 13.83 7.10 9.38
CA VAL A 185 12.75 6.13 9.13
C VAL A 185 13.04 5.36 7.84
N ALA A 186 13.05 4.03 7.94
CA ALA A 186 13.27 3.15 6.80
C ALA A 186 12.14 3.27 5.75
N MET A 187 12.49 3.10 4.48
CA MET A 187 11.56 3.19 3.34
C MET A 187 11.99 2.24 2.21
N ASN A 188 11.07 1.96 1.28
CA ASN A 188 11.40 1.27 0.03
C ASN A 188 12.31 2.14 -0.87
N GLN A 189 13.13 1.47 -1.69
CA GLN A 189 14.14 2.09 -2.57
C GLN A 189 13.61 2.46 -3.95
N GLY A 190 12.30 2.43 -4.15
CA GLY A 190 11.66 2.75 -5.43
C GLY A 190 10.24 2.22 -5.47
N PHE A 191 9.39 2.88 -6.23
CA PHE A 191 7.96 2.61 -6.27
C PHE A 191 7.45 2.36 -7.71
N GLY A 192 6.58 1.37 -7.87
CA GLY A 192 5.87 1.06 -9.11
C GLY A 192 4.50 0.44 -8.84
N GLY A 193 3.81 -0.03 -9.88
CA GLY A 193 2.42 -0.48 -9.77
C GLY A 193 1.38 0.61 -10.02
N VAL A 194 1.81 1.79 -10.49
CA VAL A 194 0.92 2.92 -10.83
C VAL A 194 0.54 2.86 -12.31
N TYR A 195 -0.76 2.88 -12.62
CA TYR A 195 -1.28 2.93 -13.98
C TYR A 195 -2.71 3.49 -14.07
N GLY A 196 -3.30 3.38 -15.27
CA GLY A 196 -4.63 3.86 -15.62
C GLY A 196 -5.79 3.20 -14.88
N PHE A 197 -5.63 1.95 -14.42
CA PHE A 197 -6.71 0.99 -14.13
C PHE A 197 -7.59 0.71 -15.36
N ASP A 198 -6.95 0.68 -16.53
CA ASP A 198 -7.54 0.60 -17.87
C ASP A 198 -6.98 -0.60 -18.67
N ALA A 199 -6.57 -1.65 -17.97
CA ALA A 199 -6.01 -2.87 -18.58
C ALA A 199 -7.08 -3.99 -18.54
N PRO A 200 -7.89 -4.17 -19.60
CA PRO A 200 -9.08 -5.02 -19.54
C PRO A 200 -8.78 -6.52 -19.52
N THR A 201 -7.52 -6.94 -19.71
CA THR A 201 -7.11 -8.34 -19.70
C THR A 201 -5.88 -8.59 -18.81
N PRO A 202 -5.72 -9.80 -18.26
CA PRO A 202 -4.54 -10.17 -17.48
C PRO A 202 -3.23 -9.96 -18.24
N GLN A 203 -3.24 -10.17 -19.56
CA GLN A 203 -2.08 -9.98 -20.44
C GLN A 203 -1.67 -8.51 -20.54
N GLN A 204 -2.65 -7.60 -20.65
CA GLN A 204 -2.36 -6.15 -20.69
C GLN A 204 -1.86 -5.64 -19.34
N TYR A 205 -2.41 -6.14 -18.23
CA TYR A 205 -1.85 -5.85 -16.91
C TYR A 205 -0.43 -6.43 -16.75
N GLY A 206 -0.19 -7.63 -17.28
CA GLY A 206 1.14 -8.25 -17.32
C GLY A 206 2.17 -7.42 -18.07
N ALA A 207 1.79 -6.75 -19.16
CA ALA A 207 2.68 -5.82 -19.87
C ALA A 207 3.12 -4.64 -18.98
N HIS A 208 2.23 -4.11 -18.14
CA HIS A 208 2.60 -3.12 -17.14
C HIS A 208 3.55 -3.71 -16.09
N MET A 209 3.26 -4.91 -15.59
CA MET A 209 4.12 -5.60 -14.63
C MET A 209 5.53 -5.80 -15.15
N GLN A 210 5.68 -6.28 -16.39
CA GLN A 210 7.00 -6.45 -17.03
C GLN A 210 7.75 -5.12 -17.14
N ALA A 211 7.06 -4.05 -17.52
CA ALA A 211 7.65 -2.71 -17.58
C ALA A 211 8.12 -2.23 -16.20
N TRP A 212 7.35 -2.47 -15.15
CA TRP A 212 7.75 -2.13 -13.78
C TRP A 212 8.93 -2.99 -13.29
N LEU A 213 8.88 -4.30 -13.49
CA LEU A 213 9.93 -5.24 -13.09
C LEU A 213 11.28 -4.93 -13.77
N ALA A 214 11.25 -4.38 -14.98
CA ALA A 214 12.46 -3.91 -15.66
C ALA A 214 13.11 -2.68 -14.98
N GLN A 215 12.34 -1.86 -14.25
CA GLN A 215 12.79 -0.60 -13.64
C GLN A 215 13.11 -0.69 -12.14
N VAL A 216 12.53 -1.67 -11.43
CA VAL A 216 12.73 -1.83 -9.98
C VAL A 216 14.14 -2.30 -9.64
N GLN A 217 14.60 -1.93 -8.45
CA GLN A 217 15.87 -2.36 -7.87
C GLN A 217 15.63 -3.16 -6.59
N ALA A 218 16.69 -3.71 -5.99
CA ALA A 218 16.56 -4.36 -4.71
C ALA A 218 15.99 -3.39 -3.66
N GLY A 219 15.00 -3.84 -2.89
CA GLY A 219 14.26 -3.03 -1.91
C GLY A 219 13.18 -2.12 -2.52
N SER A 220 12.90 -2.20 -3.83
CA SER A 220 11.73 -1.52 -4.41
C SER A 220 10.41 -2.19 -4.00
N LEU A 221 9.33 -1.42 -4.06
CA LEU A 221 7.97 -1.86 -3.83
C LEU A 221 7.12 -1.68 -5.09
N LEU A 222 6.33 -2.70 -5.43
CA LEU A 222 5.25 -2.66 -6.40
C LEU A 222 3.92 -2.79 -5.66
N MET A 223 2.96 -1.92 -5.98
CA MET A 223 1.60 -2.04 -5.46
C MET A 223 0.69 -2.77 -6.45
N CYS A 224 -0.34 -3.44 -5.93
CA CYS A 224 -1.43 -4.02 -6.68
C CYS A 224 -2.75 -3.95 -5.89
N HIS A 225 -3.88 -4.17 -6.56
CA HIS A 225 -5.22 -4.05 -6.00
C HIS A 225 -6.09 -5.28 -6.35
N PRO A 226 -5.67 -6.51 -6.01
CA PRO A 226 -6.37 -7.71 -6.44
C PRO A 226 -7.71 -7.90 -5.70
N ALA A 227 -8.69 -8.50 -6.37
CA ALA A 227 -9.91 -9.03 -5.77
C ALA A 227 -10.34 -10.31 -6.51
N ALA A 228 -11.01 -11.23 -5.83
CA ALA A 228 -11.39 -12.53 -6.41
C ALA A 228 -12.46 -12.39 -7.51
N ALA A 229 -13.24 -11.32 -7.47
CA ALA A 229 -14.20 -10.91 -8.48
C ALA A 229 -14.35 -9.37 -8.46
N GLU A 230 -15.19 -8.83 -9.34
CA GLU A 230 -15.52 -7.41 -9.37
C GLU A 230 -16.10 -6.94 -8.03
N VAL A 231 -15.61 -5.80 -7.53
CA VAL A 231 -16.10 -5.18 -6.29
C VAL A 231 -17.12 -4.08 -6.64
N PRO A 232 -18.42 -4.26 -6.36
CA PRO A 232 -19.44 -3.29 -6.72
C PRO A 232 -19.26 -1.96 -5.98
N GLY A 233 -19.42 -0.84 -6.69
CA GLY A 233 -19.32 0.50 -6.12
C GLY A 233 -17.90 1.01 -5.90
N ASP A 234 -16.88 0.18 -6.16
CA ASP A 234 -15.48 0.59 -6.14
C ASP A 234 -15.07 1.19 -7.50
N ALA A 235 -14.37 2.33 -7.46
CA ALA A 235 -13.88 3.03 -8.64
C ALA A 235 -12.94 2.18 -9.52
N ILE A 236 -12.25 1.19 -8.95
CA ILE A 236 -11.38 0.26 -9.69
C ILE A 236 -11.91 -1.18 -9.68
N GLY A 237 -13.18 -1.38 -9.31
CA GLY A 237 -13.77 -2.70 -9.05
C GLY A 237 -13.62 -3.70 -10.20
N THR A 238 -13.75 -3.25 -11.45
CA THR A 238 -13.62 -4.07 -12.66
C THR A 238 -12.18 -4.51 -12.93
N GLN A 239 -11.21 -3.72 -12.49
CA GLN A 239 -9.79 -3.97 -12.73
C GLN A 239 -9.19 -4.94 -11.70
N ARG A 240 -9.70 -4.95 -10.47
CA ARG A 240 -9.21 -5.83 -9.39
C ARG A 240 -9.14 -7.33 -9.75
N PRO A 241 -10.17 -7.96 -10.37
CA PRO A 241 -10.07 -9.36 -10.78
C PRO A 241 -9.06 -9.61 -11.91
N VAL A 242 -8.79 -8.61 -12.74
CA VAL A 242 -7.75 -8.70 -13.77
C VAL A 242 -6.36 -8.78 -13.14
N GLU A 243 -6.08 -7.93 -12.16
CA GLU A 243 -4.82 -8.00 -11.39
C GLU A 243 -4.68 -9.35 -10.69
N PHE A 244 -5.74 -9.80 -10.01
CA PHE A 244 -5.75 -11.08 -9.32
C PHE A 244 -5.45 -12.26 -10.27
N ALA A 245 -6.11 -12.30 -11.44
CA ALA A 245 -5.93 -13.35 -12.42
C ALA A 245 -4.48 -13.42 -12.96
N TYR A 246 -3.87 -12.28 -13.27
CA TYR A 246 -2.47 -12.24 -13.68
C TYR A 246 -1.54 -12.66 -12.55
N LEU A 247 -1.73 -12.14 -11.34
CA LEU A 247 -0.84 -12.44 -10.21
C LEU A 247 -0.90 -13.91 -9.77
N MET A 248 -2.03 -14.58 -10.00
CA MET A 248 -2.17 -16.03 -9.78
C MET A 248 -1.57 -16.89 -10.89
N SER A 249 -1.27 -16.31 -12.06
CA SER A 249 -0.81 -17.05 -13.24
C SER A 249 0.65 -17.51 -13.16
N GLU A 250 0.99 -18.49 -13.99
CA GLU A 250 2.39 -18.88 -14.21
C GLU A 250 3.18 -17.83 -14.99
N ASP A 251 2.51 -17.00 -15.79
CA ASP A 251 3.14 -15.90 -16.53
C ASP A 251 3.79 -14.91 -15.54
N PHE A 252 3.13 -14.58 -14.43
CA PHE A 252 3.72 -13.75 -13.40
C PHE A 252 4.96 -14.40 -12.75
N ALA A 253 4.91 -15.72 -12.50
CA ALA A 253 6.06 -16.48 -12.00
C ALA A 253 7.25 -16.40 -12.96
N GLN A 254 6.96 -16.52 -14.25
CA GLN A 254 7.94 -16.45 -15.31
C GLN A 254 8.52 -15.04 -15.45
N ASP A 255 7.69 -14.00 -15.40
CA ASP A 255 8.11 -12.60 -15.49
C ASP A 255 9.07 -12.22 -14.35
N LEU A 256 8.79 -12.66 -13.11
CA LEU A 256 9.73 -12.49 -12.00
C LEU A 256 11.10 -13.13 -12.30
N ARG A 257 11.11 -14.38 -12.79
CA ARG A 257 12.36 -15.10 -13.12
C ARG A 257 13.12 -14.44 -14.27
N LEU A 258 12.44 -14.07 -15.35
CA LEU A 258 13.04 -13.43 -16.53
C LEU A 258 13.67 -12.08 -16.17
N GLN A 259 13.04 -11.33 -15.26
CA GLN A 259 13.56 -10.07 -14.77
C GLN A 259 14.57 -10.26 -13.62
N GLY A 260 14.87 -11.50 -13.20
CA GLY A 260 15.76 -11.75 -12.07
C GLY A 260 15.28 -11.11 -10.75
N CYS A 261 13.96 -10.98 -10.58
CA CYS A 261 13.31 -10.48 -9.39
C CYS A 261 12.82 -11.63 -8.51
N ARG A 262 12.80 -11.42 -7.19
CA ARG A 262 12.16 -12.32 -6.23
C ARG A 262 11.36 -11.50 -5.22
N LEU A 263 10.27 -12.05 -4.73
CA LEU A 263 9.54 -11.42 -3.63
C LEU A 263 10.32 -11.58 -2.33
N LEU A 264 10.43 -10.50 -1.56
CA LEU A 264 11.13 -10.51 -0.27
C LEU A 264 10.30 -11.28 0.75
N PRO A 265 10.85 -12.33 1.39
CA PRO A 265 10.22 -12.87 2.57
C PRO A 265 10.21 -11.82 3.68
N LYS A 266 9.33 -11.98 4.66
CA LYS A 266 9.43 -11.22 5.91
C LYS A 266 10.68 -11.68 6.66
N GLU A 267 11.55 -10.73 7.01
CA GLU A 267 12.75 -10.96 7.85
C GLU A 267 12.40 -10.98 9.34
#